data_AF-A0A246JYA3-F1
#
_entry.id   AF-A0A246JYA3-F1
#
_cell.length_a   1.000
_cell.length_b   1.000
_cell.length_c   1.000
_cell.angle_alpha   90.00
_cell.angle_beta   90.00
_cell.angle_gamma   90.00
#
_symmetry.space_group_name_H-M   'P 1'
#
loop_
_entity.id
_entity.type
_entity.pdbx_description
1 polymer ?
#
loop_
_entity_poly.entity_id
_entity_poly.type
_entity_poly.pdbx_seq_one_letter_code
_entity_poly.pdbx_strand_id
1 'polypeptide(L)'
;MSDLLPCPFCGAPAERFTLGEGEPDNAGGDVITCTRCQASSHVEFGRKENLVDCWNTRATAVTSDLREALEGIIHFSDAVAYRDDTLSVSLRQWINRAETLLSEQPA
;
A
#
# COMPACT_ATOMS: atom_id res chain seq x y z
N MET A 1 -2.96 2.79 -25.98
CA MET A 1 -2.35 3.05 -24.67
C MET A 1 -2.79 1.89 -23.78
N SER A 2 -1.90 1.29 -22.98
CA SER A 2 -2.27 0.18 -22.09
C SER A 2 -3.07 0.72 -20.90
N ASP A 3 -4.15 0.04 -20.51
CA ASP A 3 -4.98 0.39 -19.34
C ASP A 3 -4.32 0.01 -17.99
N LEU A 4 -3.00 -0.26 -18.01
CA LEU A 4 -2.23 -0.71 -16.86
C LEU A 4 -1.61 0.48 -16.13
N LEU A 5 -1.87 0.59 -14.84
CA LEU A 5 -1.14 1.49 -13.96
C LEU A 5 0.32 1.02 -13.81
N PRO A 6 1.25 1.95 -13.52
CA PRO A 6 2.62 1.60 -13.19
C PRO A 6 2.70 0.65 -11.98
N CYS A 7 3.83 -0.07 -11.91
CA CYS A 7 4.11 -1.01 -10.85
C CYS A 7 3.96 -0.35 -9.46
N PRO A 8 3.19 -0.94 -8.54
CA PRO A 8 2.97 -0.37 -7.21
C PRO A 8 4.23 -0.35 -6.34
N PHE A 9 5.26 -1.12 -6.69
CA PHE A 9 6.48 -1.25 -5.90
C PHE A 9 7.61 -0.33 -6.39
N CYS A 10 7.77 -0.17 -7.71
CA CYS A 10 8.91 0.56 -8.28
C CYS A 10 8.53 1.66 -9.28
N GLY A 11 7.24 1.84 -9.56
CA GLY A 11 6.73 2.85 -10.49
C GLY A 11 7.07 2.65 -11.97
N ALA A 12 7.77 1.56 -12.34
CA ALA A 12 8.06 1.26 -13.73
C ALA A 12 6.80 0.74 -14.48
N PRO A 13 6.78 0.80 -15.82
CA PRO A 13 5.68 0.25 -16.62
C PRO A 13 5.44 -1.25 -16.36
N ALA A 14 4.22 -1.68 -16.64
CA ALA A 14 3.80 -3.07 -16.57
C ALA A 14 3.21 -3.51 -17.90
N GLU A 15 3.37 -4.80 -18.21
CA GLU A 15 2.94 -5.40 -19.46
C GLU A 15 2.18 -6.69 -19.18
N ARG A 16 1.18 -6.98 -20.01
CA ARG A 16 0.46 -8.24 -20.00
C ARG A 16 1.18 -9.24 -20.89
N PHE A 17 1.43 -10.43 -20.36
CA PHE A 17 2.07 -11.53 -21.06
C PHE A 17 1.21 -12.79 -20.97
N THR A 18 1.06 -13.49 -22.09
CA THR A 18 0.43 -14.82 -22.13
C THR A 18 1.51 -15.88 -22.08
N LEU A 19 1.44 -16.75 -21.08
CA LEU A 19 2.34 -17.87 -20.89
C LEU A 19 2.12 -18.89 -22.03
N GLY A 20 3.19 -19.14 -22.79
CA GLY A 20 3.18 -20.07 -23.93
C GLY A 20 3.71 -21.46 -23.58
N GLU A 21 4.07 -22.23 -24.61
CA GLU A 21 4.54 -23.63 -24.47
C GLU A 21 5.86 -23.79 -23.68
N GLY A 22 6.61 -22.71 -23.45
CA GLY A 22 7.80 -22.72 -22.58
C GLY A 22 7.48 -22.93 -21.10
N GLU A 23 6.22 -22.72 -20.69
CA GLU A 23 5.71 -22.96 -19.34
C GLU A 23 4.53 -23.92 -19.42
N PRO A 24 4.78 -25.22 -19.69
CA PRO A 24 3.74 -26.18 -20.08
C PRO A 24 2.63 -26.32 -19.04
N ASP A 25 2.96 -26.19 -17.75
CA ASP A 25 2.00 -26.29 -16.66
C ASP A 25 1.04 -25.09 -16.57
N ASN A 26 1.45 -23.94 -17.12
CA ASN A 26 0.69 -22.69 -17.08
C ASN A 26 0.35 -22.16 -18.48
N ALA A 27 0.52 -22.98 -19.52
CA ALA A 27 0.30 -22.60 -20.90
C ALA A 27 -1.15 -22.10 -21.10
N GLY A 28 -1.27 -20.95 -21.74
CA GLY A 28 -2.55 -20.27 -21.96
C GLY A 28 -3.00 -19.37 -20.80
N GLY A 29 -2.26 -19.30 -19.69
CA GLY A 29 -2.50 -18.34 -18.61
C GLY A 29 -1.97 -16.94 -18.95
N ASP A 30 -2.59 -15.90 -18.41
CA ASP A 30 -2.06 -14.53 -18.51
C ASP A 30 -1.53 -14.05 -17.17
N VAL A 31 -0.49 -13.21 -17.24
CA VAL A 31 0.11 -12.52 -16.12
C VAL A 31 0.38 -11.07 -16.51
N ILE A 32 0.26 -10.14 -15.57
CA ILE A 32 0.80 -8.79 -15.71
C ILE A 32 2.12 -8.73 -14.95
N THR A 33 3.17 -8.28 -15.62
CA THR A 33 4.54 -8.25 -15.11
C THR A 33 5.13 -6.85 -15.23
N CYS A 34 5.77 -6.38 -14.16
CA CYS A 34 6.58 -5.16 -14.21
C CYS A 34 7.83 -5.37 -15.05
N THR A 35 8.12 -4.43 -15.95
CA THR A 35 9.28 -4.47 -16.86
C THR A 35 10.63 -4.27 -16.16
N ARG A 36 10.64 -3.90 -14.87
CA ARG A 36 11.85 -3.60 -14.10
C ARG A 36 12.08 -4.54 -12.93
N CYS A 37 11.20 -4.52 -11.94
CA CYS A 37 11.40 -5.31 -10.72
C CYS A 37 10.85 -6.74 -10.82
N GLN A 38 10.25 -7.11 -11.96
CA GLN A 38 9.62 -8.42 -12.20
C GLN A 38 8.54 -8.82 -11.18
N ALA A 39 7.99 -7.84 -10.45
CA ALA A 39 6.76 -8.08 -9.70
C ALA A 39 5.64 -8.43 -10.68
N SER A 40 4.90 -9.50 -10.39
CA SER A 40 3.88 -10.06 -11.26
C SER A 40 2.57 -10.30 -10.52
N SER A 41 1.46 -10.28 -11.26
CA SER A 41 0.17 -10.78 -10.78
C SER A 41 0.20 -12.31 -10.60
N HIS A 42 -0.90 -12.86 -10.08
CA HIS A 42 -1.17 -14.28 -10.27
C HIS A 42 -1.41 -14.60 -11.75
N VAL A 43 -1.32 -15.88 -12.08
CA VAL A 43 -1.66 -16.40 -13.41
C VAL A 43 -3.17 -16.58 -13.50
N GLU A 44 -3.80 -15.98 -14.50
CA GLU A 44 -5.25 -16.04 -14.72
C GLU A 44 -5.58 -16.88 -15.96
N PHE A 45 -6.52 -17.81 -15.83
CA PHE A 45 -6.97 -18.71 -16.89
C PHE A 45 -8.44 -18.46 -17.24
N GLY A 46 -8.86 -18.87 -18.44
CA GLY A 46 -10.26 -18.77 -18.85
C GLY A 46 -10.68 -17.32 -19.17
N ARG A 47 -11.56 -16.74 -18.36
CA ARG A 47 -12.06 -15.35 -18.55
C ARG A 47 -11.12 -14.37 -17.85
N LYS A 48 -10.42 -13.56 -18.65
CA LYS A 48 -9.26 -12.77 -18.19
C LYS A 48 -9.56 -11.27 -18.06
N GLU A 49 -10.83 -10.88 -18.04
CA GLU A 49 -11.23 -9.47 -18.05
C GLU A 49 -10.75 -8.73 -16.79
N ASN A 50 -10.76 -9.41 -15.64
CA ASN A 50 -10.49 -8.80 -14.33
C ASN A 50 -9.00 -8.62 -14.02
N LEU A 51 -8.10 -9.18 -14.82
CA LEU A 51 -6.66 -9.20 -14.49
C LEU A 51 -6.08 -7.77 -14.40
N VAL A 52 -6.56 -6.87 -15.26
CA VAL A 52 -6.19 -5.44 -15.26
C VAL A 52 -6.67 -4.77 -13.98
N ASP A 53 -7.93 -5.00 -13.58
CA ASP A 53 -8.50 -4.43 -12.37
C ASP A 53 -7.77 -4.92 -11.11
N CYS A 54 -7.43 -6.21 -11.05
CA CYS A 54 -6.60 -6.76 -9.99
C CYS A 54 -5.23 -6.09 -9.92
N TRP A 55 -4.53 -5.94 -11.06
CA TRP A 55 -3.24 -5.26 -11.09
C TRP A 55 -3.34 -3.79 -10.70
N ASN A 56 -4.42 -3.11 -11.08
CA ASN A 56 -4.63 -1.69 -10.82
C ASN A 56 -5.18 -1.41 -9.42
N THR A 57 -5.68 -2.43 -8.71
CA THR A 57 -6.13 -2.29 -7.34
C THR A 57 -4.98 -1.77 -6.48
N ARG A 58 -5.20 -0.68 -5.77
CA ARG A 58 -4.28 -0.12 -4.78
C ARG A 58 -4.98 -0.17 -3.45
N ALA A 59 -4.24 -0.46 -2.38
CA ALA A 59 -4.71 -0.13 -1.05
C ALA A 59 -5.00 1.37 -1.07
N THR A 60 -6.23 1.77 -0.80
CA THR A 60 -6.53 3.16 -0.49
C THR A 60 -5.60 3.51 0.66
N ALA A 61 -4.60 4.36 0.35
CA ALA A 61 -3.78 4.95 1.39
C ALA A 61 -4.78 5.53 2.38
N VAL A 62 -4.71 5.04 3.61
CA VAL A 62 -5.31 5.59 4.79
C VAL A 62 -5.44 7.12 4.60
N THR A 63 -6.64 7.55 4.21
CA THR A 63 -6.88 8.88 3.66
C THR A 63 -6.78 9.90 4.79
N SER A 64 -6.79 11.18 4.44
CA SER A 64 -6.94 12.33 5.36
C SER A 64 -7.80 12.05 6.59
N ASP A 65 -8.84 11.22 6.48
CA ASP A 65 -9.76 10.84 7.54
C ASP A 65 -9.07 10.16 8.74
N LEU A 66 -8.04 9.35 8.49
CA LEU A 66 -7.27 8.69 9.56
C LEU A 66 -6.17 9.60 10.10
N ARG A 67 -5.69 10.58 9.32
CA ARG A 67 -4.86 11.67 9.81
C ARG A 67 -5.65 12.60 10.71
N GLU A 68 -6.86 12.97 10.30
CA GLU A 68 -7.80 13.79 11.08
C GLU A 68 -8.28 13.04 12.33
N ALA A 69 -8.51 11.71 12.23
CA ALA A 69 -8.75 10.87 13.39
C ALA A 69 -7.53 10.81 14.32
N LEU A 70 -6.30 10.72 13.79
CA LEU A 70 -5.08 10.77 14.61
C LEU A 70 -4.94 12.14 15.30
N GLU A 71 -5.13 13.23 14.57
CA GLU A 71 -5.08 14.60 15.10
C GLU A 71 -6.17 14.82 16.16
N GLY A 72 -7.38 14.28 15.96
CA GLY A 72 -8.44 14.27 16.96
C GLY A 72 -8.10 13.47 18.22
N ILE A 73 -7.40 12.34 18.08
CA ILE A 73 -6.91 11.54 19.22
C ILE A 73 -5.80 12.28 19.98
N ILE A 74 -4.90 12.96 19.27
CA ILE A 74 -3.83 13.79 19.87
C ILE A 74 -4.44 14.96 20.66
N HIS A 75 -5.42 15.67 20.09
CA HIS A 75 -6.11 16.76 20.79
C HIS A 75 -6.96 16.27 21.97
N PHE A 76 -7.58 15.09 21.88
CA PHE A 76 -8.26 14.49 23.02
C PHE A 76 -7.27 14.13 24.13
N SER A 77 -6.09 13.62 23.79
CA SER A 77 -5.00 13.39 24.75
C SER A 77 -4.61 14.68 25.49
N ASP A 78 -4.46 15.81 24.79
CA ASP A 78 -4.14 17.09 25.42
C ASP A 78 -5.25 17.61 26.35
N ALA A 79 -6.51 17.37 25.98
CA ALA A 79 -7.66 17.73 26.81
C ALA A 79 -7.79 16.84 28.07
N VAL A 80 -7.39 15.56 27.99
CA VAL A 80 -7.38 14.61 29.11
C VAL A 80 -6.15 14.83 30.00
N ALA A 81 -5.00 15.22 29.44
CA ALA A 81 -3.80 15.61 30.18
C ALA A 81 -4.05 16.75 31.19
N TYR A 82 -5.06 17.58 30.92
CA TYR A 82 -5.44 18.70 31.77
C TYR A 82 -6.32 18.30 32.98
N ARG A 83 -6.81 17.06 33.06
CA ARG A 83 -7.74 16.64 34.13
C ARG A 83 -7.26 15.53 35.06
N ASP A 84 -6.13 14.88 34.82
CA ASP A 84 -5.64 13.87 35.74
C ASP A 84 -4.12 13.66 35.62
N ASP A 85 -3.41 13.75 36.74
CA ASP A 85 -1.94 13.60 36.89
C ASP A 85 -1.45 12.16 36.60
N THR A 86 -2.25 11.35 35.93
CA THR A 86 -2.05 9.92 35.71
C THR A 86 -2.04 9.51 34.25
N LEU A 87 -1.63 10.39 33.33
CA LEU A 87 -1.23 9.93 32.00
C LEU A 87 -0.09 8.91 32.15
N SER A 88 -0.42 7.65 31.89
CA SER A 88 0.50 6.54 32.08
C SER A 88 1.74 6.76 31.21
N VAL A 89 2.90 6.43 31.78
CA VAL A 89 4.24 6.52 31.14
C VAL A 89 4.23 5.96 29.70
N SER A 90 3.35 5.00 29.42
CA SER A 90 3.14 4.38 28.12
C SER A 90 2.68 5.35 27.02
N LEU A 91 1.84 6.34 27.32
CA LEU A 91 1.36 7.29 26.31
C LEU A 91 2.46 8.30 25.92
N ARG A 92 3.23 8.78 26.91
CA ARG A 92 4.39 9.66 26.67
C ARG A 92 5.48 8.96 25.86
N GLN A 93 5.72 7.68 26.11
CA GLN A 93 6.67 6.90 25.31
C GLN A 93 6.21 6.74 23.86
N TRP A 94 4.90 6.60 23.64
CA TRP A 94 4.32 6.53 22.29
C TRP A 94 4.42 7.84 21.52
N ILE A 95 4.13 8.97 22.17
CA ILE A 95 4.24 10.31 21.57
C ILE A 95 5.68 10.60 21.16
N ASN A 96 6.65 10.42 22.06
CA ASN A 96 8.06 10.68 21.78
C ASN A 96 8.59 9.83 20.61
N ARG A 97 8.12 8.57 20.51
CA ARG A 97 8.51 7.68 19.42
C ARG A 97 7.91 8.10 18.08
N ALA A 98 6.67 8.61 18.07
CA ALA A 98 6.04 9.15 16.87
C ALA A 98 6.75 10.42 16.36
N GLU A 99 7.11 11.34 17.26
CA GLU A 99 7.85 12.56 16.91
C GLU A 99 9.23 12.27 16.32
N THR A 100 9.93 11.27 16.87
CA THR A 100 11.25 10.86 16.36
C THR A 100 11.15 10.36 14.92
N LEU A 101 10.16 9.50 14.63
CA LEU A 101 9.95 8.94 13.30
C LEU A 101 9.53 9.98 12.25
N LEU A 102 8.84 11.05 12.67
CA LEU A 102 8.49 12.17 11.80
C LEU A 102 9.71 13.04 11.47
N SER A 103 10.67 13.16 12.39
CA SER A 103 11.90 13.93 12.19
C SER A 103 12.94 13.24 11.30
N GLU A 104 12.81 11.94 11.07
CA GLU A 104 13.73 11.12 10.26
C GLU A 104 13.27 10.96 8.79
N GLN A 105 12.13 11.54 8.41
CA GLN A 105 11.67 11.51 7.02
C GLN A 105 12.49 12.51 6.18
N PRO A 106 13.08 12.09 5.03
CA PRO A 106 13.75 13.04 4.14
C PRO A 106 12.75 14.02 3.52
N ALA A 107 13.20 15.27 3.39
CA ALA A 107 12.43 16.43 2.91
C ALA A 107 11.89 16.27 1.48
#